data_AF-A0A1E1LRY7-F1
#
_entry.id   AF-A0A1E1LRY7-F1
#
_cell.length_a   1.000
_cell.length_b   1.000
_cell.length_c   1.000
_cell.angle_alpha   90.00
_cell.angle_beta   90.00
_cell.angle_gamma   90.00
#
_symmetry.space_group_name_H-M   'P 1'
#
loop_
_entity.id
_entity.type
_entity.pdbx_description
1 polymer ?
#
loop_
_entity_poly.entity_id
_entity_poly.type
_entity_poly.pdbx_seq_one_letter_code
_entity_poly.pdbx_strand_id
1 'polypeptide(L)'
;MRAYWYDNSAADQREPHDSGKAVTVDYLSKLGVLYYNLPNEQDVDELAKERSYKNRDVITVSPEKMGDVYEDKVKSFFHEHLHEDEEIRYIRDGAGFFDVRSEGDDWVRIQLEKDDLIILPAGIYHRFTTDSNNYIMAMRLFKEEPKWTPLNRGPEVDVNPYRKEYLGIRTQSAHA
;
A
#
# COMPACT_ATOMS: atom_id res chain seq x y z
N MET A 1 11.50 6.60 -0.99
CA MET A 1 10.15 6.97 -0.50
C MET A 1 10.03 8.39 0.06
N ARG A 2 8.90 9.04 -0.25
CA ARG A 2 8.37 10.26 0.43
C ARG A 2 6.95 9.97 0.94
N ALA A 3 6.60 10.43 2.14
CA ALA A 3 5.24 10.36 2.66
C ALA A 3 4.77 11.72 3.19
N TYR A 4 3.48 12.02 2.99
CA TYR A 4 2.89 13.31 3.34
C TYR A 4 1.38 13.22 3.45
N TRP A 5 0.78 14.21 4.12
CA TRP A 5 -0.68 14.33 4.18
C TRP A 5 -1.24 14.73 2.82
N TYR A 6 -2.31 14.06 2.40
CA TYR A 6 -3.00 14.31 1.13
C TYR A 6 -3.77 15.63 1.17
N ASP A 7 -3.75 16.41 0.09
CA ASP A 7 -4.40 17.72 0.03
C ASP A 7 -5.94 17.67 -0.14
N ASN A 8 -6.50 16.51 -0.48
CA ASN A 8 -7.92 16.28 -0.78
C ASN A 8 -8.49 17.15 -1.92
N SER A 9 -7.64 17.65 -2.81
CA SER A 9 -8.10 18.37 -4.00
C SER A 9 -8.80 17.43 -4.98
N ALA A 10 -9.67 17.98 -5.83
CA ALA A 10 -10.40 17.24 -6.85
C ALA A 10 -9.58 17.01 -8.14
N ALA A 11 -8.26 17.28 -8.11
CA ALA A 11 -7.36 17.00 -9.22
C ALA A 11 -7.24 15.49 -9.49
N ASP A 12 -6.60 15.15 -10.59
CA ASP A 12 -6.38 13.75 -10.97
C ASP A 12 -5.60 13.01 -9.88
N GLN A 13 -6.11 11.86 -9.44
CA GLN A 13 -5.52 11.03 -8.38
C GLN A 13 -4.03 10.71 -8.57
N ARG A 14 -3.54 10.71 -9.81
CA ARG A 14 -2.16 10.40 -10.22
C ARG A 14 -1.20 11.57 -9.98
N GLU A 15 -1.71 12.76 -9.66
CA GLU A 15 -0.91 13.93 -9.28
C GLU A 15 -0.32 13.76 -7.86
N PRO A 16 0.71 14.54 -7.47
CA PRO A 16 1.32 14.37 -6.14
C PRO A 16 0.36 14.61 -4.96
N HIS A 17 -0.56 15.57 -5.03
CA HIS A 17 -1.48 15.91 -3.93
C HIS A 17 -0.78 16.16 -2.57
N ASP A 18 0.41 16.77 -2.62
CA ASP A 18 1.24 17.05 -1.45
C ASP A 18 0.75 18.32 -0.74
N SER A 19 0.19 18.17 0.47
CA SER A 19 -0.25 19.30 1.30
C SER A 19 0.90 20.14 1.88
N GLY A 20 2.15 19.73 1.67
CA GLY A 20 3.34 20.32 2.28
C GLY A 20 3.62 19.85 3.71
N LYS A 21 2.76 18.99 4.27
CA LYS A 21 2.94 18.42 5.61
C LYS A 21 3.52 17.01 5.46
N ALA A 22 4.81 16.88 5.75
CA ALA A 22 5.51 15.60 5.68
C ALA A 22 5.04 14.61 6.76
N VAL A 23 5.16 13.32 6.45
CA VAL A 23 4.93 12.20 7.37
C VAL A 23 6.21 11.36 7.45
N THR A 24 6.60 10.97 8.66
CA THR A 24 7.83 10.19 8.88
C THR A 24 7.59 8.68 8.80
N VAL A 25 8.65 7.91 8.54
CA VAL A 25 8.62 6.44 8.60
C VAL A 25 8.17 5.96 9.99
N ASP A 26 8.63 6.60 11.07
CA ASP A 26 8.21 6.28 12.43
C ASP A 26 6.70 6.43 12.64
N TYR A 27 6.08 7.44 12.01
CA TYR A 27 4.64 7.61 12.05
C TYR A 27 3.93 6.50 11.26
N LEU A 28 4.42 6.16 10.07
CA LEU A 28 3.89 5.03 9.28
C LEU A 28 3.98 3.71 10.08
N SER A 29 5.07 3.50 10.81
CA SER A 29 5.23 2.32 11.67
C SER A 29 4.19 2.26 12.80
N LYS A 30 3.70 3.40 13.32
CA LYS A 30 2.60 3.44 14.29
C LYS A 30 1.25 3.07 13.67
N LEU A 31 1.11 3.25 12.35
CA LEU A 31 0.01 2.70 11.55
C LEU A 31 0.22 1.22 11.22
N GLY A 32 1.33 0.60 11.65
CA GLY A 32 1.71 -0.76 11.27
C GLY A 32 2.25 -0.89 9.85
N VAL A 33 2.43 0.21 9.12
CA VAL A 33 3.02 0.23 7.79
C VAL A 33 4.53 0.15 7.91
N LEU A 34 5.12 -0.92 7.36
CA LEU A 34 6.57 -1.11 7.35
C LEU A 34 7.15 -0.70 6.00
N TYR A 35 8.34 -0.11 6.03
CA TYR A 35 9.05 0.37 4.86
C TYR A 35 10.51 -0.04 4.91
N TYR A 36 11.03 -0.43 3.74
CA TYR A 36 12.43 -0.73 3.52
C TYR A 36 12.86 -0.16 2.17
N ASN A 37 14.10 0.30 2.06
CA ASN A 37 14.74 0.53 0.77
C ASN A 37 15.77 -0.58 0.56
N LEU A 38 15.52 -1.43 -0.42
CA LEU A 38 16.25 -2.67 -0.67
C LEU A 38 16.77 -2.67 -2.11
N PRO A 39 17.99 -2.16 -2.36
CA PRO A 39 18.56 -2.13 -3.71
C PRO A 39 18.84 -3.52 -4.31
N ASN A 40 18.97 -4.55 -3.46
CA ASN A 40 19.29 -5.90 -3.87
C ASN A 40 18.12 -6.84 -3.58
N GLU A 41 17.78 -7.72 -4.53
CA GLU A 41 16.74 -8.73 -4.33
C GLU A 41 17.09 -9.74 -3.23
N GLN A 42 18.38 -9.91 -2.91
CA GLN A 42 18.83 -10.77 -1.82
C GLN A 42 18.31 -10.26 -0.46
N ASP A 43 18.26 -8.95 -0.25
CA ASP A 43 17.74 -8.38 0.99
C ASP A 43 16.22 -8.61 1.10
N VAL A 44 15.51 -8.67 -0.04
CA VAL A 44 14.09 -9.07 -0.11
C VAL A 44 13.92 -10.55 0.21
N ASP A 45 14.83 -11.42 -0.26
CA ASP A 45 14.81 -12.85 0.07
C ASP A 45 15.02 -13.10 1.57
N GLU A 46 15.86 -12.31 2.24
CA GLU A 46 16.07 -12.38 3.69
C GLU A 46 14.81 -11.97 4.45
N LEU A 47 14.21 -10.83 4.09
CA LEU A 47 12.94 -10.38 4.68
C LEU A 47 11.81 -11.40 4.45
N ALA A 48 11.74 -11.98 3.24
CA ALA A 48 10.77 -13.01 2.91
C ALA A 48 10.93 -14.26 3.79
N LYS A 49 12.16 -14.70 4.06
CA LYS A 49 12.42 -15.81 4.99
C LYS A 49 12.01 -15.47 6.42
N GLU A 50 12.39 -14.30 6.91
CA GLU A 50 12.05 -13.85 8.26
C GLU A 50 10.53 -13.79 8.48
N ARG A 51 9.80 -13.26 7.50
CA ARG A 51 8.34 -13.06 7.58
C ARG A 51 7.52 -14.20 6.99
N SER A 52 8.18 -15.29 6.58
CA SER A 52 7.56 -16.47 5.99
C SER A 52 6.72 -16.19 4.73
N TYR A 53 7.20 -15.30 3.85
CA TYR A 53 6.62 -15.09 2.53
C TYR A 53 7.06 -16.20 1.58
N LYS A 54 6.13 -17.11 1.27
CA LYS A 54 6.39 -18.34 0.51
C LYS A 54 6.26 -18.15 -0.99
N ASN A 55 5.41 -17.21 -1.42
CA ASN A 55 5.05 -17.01 -2.82
C ASN A 55 5.39 -15.59 -3.26
N ARG A 56 5.71 -15.44 -4.55
CA ARG A 56 5.92 -14.15 -5.21
C ARG A 56 5.58 -14.21 -6.69
N ASP A 57 5.19 -13.07 -7.23
CA ASP A 57 5.09 -12.83 -8.67
C ASP A 57 5.48 -11.39 -9.00
N VAL A 58 5.53 -11.06 -10.29
CA VAL A 58 5.79 -9.70 -10.77
C VAL A 58 4.59 -9.23 -11.59
N ILE A 59 4.13 -8.02 -11.29
CA ILE A 59 3.08 -7.33 -12.05
C ILE A 59 3.65 -6.03 -12.63
N THR A 60 3.25 -5.70 -13.84
CA THR A 60 3.46 -4.39 -14.44
C THR A 60 2.12 -3.74 -14.69
N VAL A 61 1.90 -2.57 -14.10
CA VAL A 61 0.68 -1.77 -14.23
C VAL A 61 1.00 -0.61 -15.16
N SER A 62 0.58 -0.74 -16.41
CA SER A 62 0.69 0.33 -17.41
C SER A 62 -0.36 0.16 -18.50
N PRO A 63 -0.74 1.24 -19.22
CA PRO A 63 -1.62 1.15 -20.38
C PRO A 63 -1.11 0.16 -21.43
N GLU A 64 0.20 0.18 -21.70
CA GLU A 64 0.84 -0.72 -22.67
C GLU A 64 0.72 -2.19 -22.27
N LYS A 65 0.96 -2.52 -20.99
CA LYS A 65 0.96 -3.92 -20.53
C LYS A 65 -0.45 -4.47 -20.33
N MET A 66 -1.38 -3.64 -19.86
CA MET A 66 -2.73 -4.05 -19.48
C MET A 66 -3.75 -3.84 -20.59
N GLY A 67 -3.47 -3.00 -21.58
CA GLY A 67 -4.41 -2.69 -22.66
C GLY A 67 -5.73 -2.13 -22.13
N ASP A 68 -6.84 -2.59 -22.72
CA ASP A 68 -8.18 -2.05 -22.47
C ASP A 68 -8.64 -2.17 -21.00
N VAL A 69 -8.09 -3.11 -20.22
CA VAL A 69 -8.48 -3.29 -18.81
C VAL A 69 -7.75 -2.35 -17.85
N TYR A 70 -6.78 -1.57 -18.33
CA TYR A 70 -5.95 -0.69 -17.50
C TYR A 70 -6.80 0.28 -16.66
N GLU A 71 -7.70 1.02 -17.29
CA GLU A 71 -8.48 2.06 -16.61
C GLU A 71 -9.43 1.48 -15.55
N ASP A 72 -10.05 0.34 -15.83
CA ASP A 72 -10.92 -0.33 -14.85
C ASP A 72 -10.11 -0.92 -13.68
N LYS A 73 -8.89 -1.42 -13.94
CA LYS A 73 -7.99 -1.90 -12.89
C LYS A 73 -7.49 -0.77 -12.01
N VAL A 74 -7.04 0.34 -12.58
CA VAL A 74 -6.58 1.50 -11.79
C VAL A 74 -7.71 2.07 -10.93
N LYS A 75 -8.94 2.15 -11.45
CA LYS A 75 -10.12 2.53 -10.64
C LYS A 75 -10.37 1.57 -9.48
N SER A 76 -10.27 0.26 -9.73
CA SER A 76 -10.44 -0.74 -8.67
C SER A 76 -9.35 -0.66 -7.61
N PHE A 77 -8.10 -0.40 -7.99
CA PHE A 77 -7.00 -0.24 -7.03
C PHE A 77 -7.13 1.05 -6.22
N PHE A 78 -7.68 2.11 -6.82
CA PHE A 78 -7.85 3.39 -6.14
C PHE A 78 -9.12 3.49 -5.30
N HIS A 79 -10.08 2.57 -5.50
CA HIS A 79 -11.21 2.44 -4.60
C HIS A 79 -10.70 2.07 -3.19
N GLU A 80 -11.16 2.74 -2.15
CA GLU A 80 -10.69 2.47 -0.79
C GLU A 80 -11.11 1.08 -0.31
N HIS A 81 -10.13 0.28 0.12
CA HIS A 81 -10.35 -1.11 0.53
C HIS A 81 -9.38 -1.55 1.62
N LEU A 82 -9.60 -2.76 2.14
CA LEU A 82 -8.65 -3.49 2.96
C LEU A 82 -8.45 -4.92 2.46
N HIS A 83 -7.42 -5.56 2.99
CA HIS A 83 -7.16 -6.99 2.85
C HIS A 83 -7.11 -7.67 4.22
N GLU A 84 -7.43 -8.95 4.25
CA GLU A 84 -7.33 -9.82 5.45
C GLU A 84 -5.91 -10.36 5.67
N ASP A 85 -5.03 -10.17 4.69
CA ASP A 85 -3.61 -10.50 4.72
C ASP A 85 -2.78 -9.22 4.54
N GLU A 86 -1.47 -9.31 4.82
CA GLU A 86 -0.54 -8.21 4.50
C GLU A 86 -0.49 -7.96 2.98
N GLU A 87 -0.49 -6.69 2.58
CA GLU A 87 -0.21 -6.28 1.21
C GLU A 87 1.26 -5.87 1.10
N ILE A 88 2.07 -6.73 0.48
CA ILE A 88 3.50 -6.51 0.29
C ILE A 88 3.81 -6.16 -1.16
N ARG A 89 4.53 -5.05 -1.38
CA ARG A 89 4.93 -4.57 -2.70
C ARG A 89 6.36 -4.10 -2.69
N TYR A 90 7.17 -4.68 -3.57
CA TYR A 90 8.55 -4.27 -3.81
C TYR A 90 8.67 -3.71 -5.23
N ILE A 91 8.99 -2.43 -5.34
CA ILE A 91 9.00 -1.74 -6.62
C ILE A 91 10.29 -2.06 -7.37
N ARG A 92 10.16 -2.61 -8.58
CA ARG A 92 11.28 -2.97 -9.45
C ARG A 92 11.56 -1.90 -10.50
N ASP A 93 10.54 -1.15 -10.91
CA ASP A 93 10.66 -0.04 -11.85
C ASP A 93 9.42 0.88 -11.79
N GLY A 94 9.56 2.10 -12.29
CA GLY A 94 8.51 3.12 -12.25
C GLY A 94 8.19 3.62 -10.84
N ALA A 95 7.00 4.20 -10.68
CA ALA A 95 6.57 4.79 -9.42
C ALA A 95 5.05 4.79 -9.26
N GLY A 96 4.60 4.96 -8.01
CA GLY A 96 3.19 5.09 -7.69
C GLY A 96 2.95 5.53 -6.26
N PHE A 97 1.67 5.66 -5.92
CA PHE A 97 1.22 6.14 -4.63
C PHE A 97 0.37 5.07 -3.93
N PHE A 98 0.74 4.77 -2.70
CA PHE A 98 -0.12 4.09 -1.73
C PHE A 98 -0.67 5.14 -0.78
N ASP A 99 -1.99 5.25 -0.70
CA ASP A 99 -2.64 6.08 0.30
C ASP A 99 -3.16 5.19 1.43
N VAL A 100 -2.92 5.58 2.67
CA VAL A 100 -3.39 4.87 3.88
C VAL A 100 -4.14 5.82 4.80
N ARG A 101 -5.09 5.29 5.58
CA ARG A 101 -5.81 6.07 6.60
C ARG A 101 -4.99 6.23 7.89
N SER A 102 -4.92 7.45 8.39
CA SER A 102 -4.32 7.82 9.68
C SER A 102 -5.14 7.35 10.88
N GLU A 103 -4.75 7.73 12.11
CA GLU A 103 -5.61 7.59 13.32
C GLU A 103 -6.90 8.40 13.18
N GLY A 104 -6.79 9.62 12.65
CA GLY A 104 -7.89 10.55 12.45
C GLY A 104 -8.73 10.25 11.21
N ASP A 105 -8.47 9.13 10.54
CA ASP A 105 -9.12 8.75 9.29
C ASP A 105 -8.84 9.70 8.12
N ASP A 106 -7.75 10.46 8.18
CA ASP A 106 -7.24 11.30 7.10
C ASP A 106 -6.32 10.50 6.16
N TRP A 107 -6.19 10.95 4.91
CA TRP A 107 -5.31 10.32 3.93
C TRP A 107 -3.83 10.73 4.11
N VAL A 108 -2.97 9.74 4.22
CA VAL A 108 -1.51 9.86 4.07
C VAL A 108 -1.11 9.22 2.75
N ARG A 109 -0.45 9.98 1.88
CA ARG A 109 0.08 9.50 0.61
C ARG A 109 1.54 9.10 0.76
N ILE A 110 1.89 7.94 0.24
CA ILE A 110 3.23 7.35 0.27
C ILE A 110 3.67 7.12 -1.18
N GLN A 111 4.64 7.91 -1.63
CA GLN A 111 5.26 7.75 -2.94
C GLN A 111 6.37 6.71 -2.85
N LEU A 112 6.22 5.65 -3.64
CA LEU A 112 7.22 4.58 -3.78
C LEU A 112 7.78 4.59 -5.19
N GLU A 113 9.08 4.37 -5.27
CA GLU A 113 9.83 4.24 -6.52
C GLU A 113 10.72 3.00 -6.46
N LYS A 114 11.49 2.75 -7.51
CA LYS A 114 12.39 1.59 -7.59
C LYS A 114 13.19 1.37 -6.30
N ASP A 115 13.27 0.10 -5.91
CA ASP A 115 13.94 -0.42 -4.72
C ASP A 115 13.23 -0.14 -3.39
N ASP A 116 12.10 0.58 -3.39
CA ASP A 116 11.25 0.69 -2.21
C ASP A 116 10.38 -0.57 -2.02
N LEU A 117 10.33 -1.07 -0.79
CA LEU A 117 9.43 -2.12 -0.33
C LEU A 117 8.50 -1.58 0.75
N ILE A 118 7.19 -1.81 0.59
CA ILE A 118 6.18 -1.50 1.60
C ILE A 118 5.44 -2.77 2.03
N ILE A 119 5.07 -2.82 3.31
CA ILE A 119 4.17 -3.82 3.88
C ILE A 119 3.02 -3.06 4.53
N LEU A 120 1.81 -3.23 3.99
CA LEU A 120 0.58 -2.75 4.61
C LEU A 120 0.00 -3.87 5.49
N PRO A 121 -0.33 -3.60 6.76
CA PRO A 121 -0.86 -4.63 7.65
C PRO A 121 -2.29 -5.03 7.25
N ALA A 122 -2.66 -6.28 7.54
CA ALA A 122 -4.05 -6.72 7.40
C ALA A 122 -5.01 -5.76 8.13
N GLY A 123 -6.15 -5.44 7.52
CA GLY A 123 -7.18 -4.58 8.12
C GLY A 123 -6.95 -3.06 7.98
N ILE A 124 -5.83 -2.59 7.43
CA ILE A 124 -5.66 -1.16 7.12
C ILE A 124 -6.49 -0.77 5.89
N TYR A 125 -7.19 0.35 5.98
CA TYR A 125 -7.80 0.95 4.80
C TYR A 125 -6.74 1.67 3.98
N HIS A 126 -6.67 1.32 2.71
CA HIS A 126 -5.71 1.84 1.77
C HIS A 126 -6.27 1.85 0.35
N ARG A 127 -5.48 2.45 -0.56
CA ARG A 127 -5.72 2.45 -2.01
C ARG A 127 -4.41 2.67 -2.74
N PHE A 128 -4.38 2.32 -4.02
CA PHE A 128 -3.21 2.49 -4.89
C PHE A 128 -3.56 3.22 -6.18
N THR A 129 -2.64 4.05 -6.66
CA THR A 129 -2.66 4.59 -8.02
C THR A 129 -1.24 4.69 -8.57
N THR A 130 -1.09 4.56 -9.89
CA THR A 130 0.15 5.00 -10.55
C THR A 130 0.31 6.51 -10.40
N ASP A 131 1.53 7.00 -10.64
CA ASP A 131 1.77 8.42 -10.86
C ASP A 131 1.35 8.83 -12.29
N SER A 132 1.64 10.08 -12.65
CA SER A 132 1.35 10.65 -13.98
C SER A 132 2.12 9.99 -15.13
N ASN A 133 3.17 9.19 -14.85
CA ASN A 133 3.86 8.38 -15.86
C ASN A 133 3.11 7.09 -16.19
N ASN A 134 2.06 6.73 -15.43
CA ASN A 134 1.20 5.57 -15.66
C ASN A 134 1.98 4.26 -15.78
N TYR A 135 3.08 4.13 -15.04
CA TYR A 135 3.95 2.96 -15.11
C TYR A 135 4.51 2.60 -13.74
N ILE A 136 4.26 1.36 -13.32
CA ILE A 136 4.96 0.74 -12.20
C ILE A 136 5.14 -0.76 -12.46
N MET A 137 6.28 -1.30 -12.07
CA MET A 137 6.52 -2.74 -12.00
C MET A 137 6.82 -3.10 -10.55
N ALA A 138 6.05 -4.03 -10.00
CA ALA A 138 6.18 -4.45 -8.61
C ALA A 138 6.29 -5.97 -8.52
N MET A 139 7.24 -6.44 -7.71
CA MET A 139 7.19 -7.79 -7.15
C MET A 139 6.20 -7.78 -6.00
N ARG A 140 5.26 -8.73 -6.02
CA ARG A 140 4.30 -8.93 -4.94
C ARG A 140 4.69 -10.17 -4.15
N LEU A 141 4.62 -10.11 -2.82
CA LEU A 141 4.99 -11.22 -1.93
C LEU A 141 3.79 -11.64 -1.07
N PHE A 142 3.71 -12.92 -0.72
CA PHE A 142 2.59 -13.51 0.03
C PHE A 142 3.05 -14.57 1.02
N LYS A 143 2.37 -14.65 2.17
CA LYS A 143 2.55 -15.74 3.14
C LYS A 143 2.03 -17.08 2.60
N GLU A 144 0.85 -17.07 1.98
CA GLU A 144 0.18 -18.25 1.41
C GLU A 144 -0.27 -17.98 -0.03
N GLU A 145 -1.11 -18.82 -0.61
CA GLU A 145 -1.77 -18.53 -1.89
C GLU A 145 -2.58 -17.23 -1.79
N PRO A 146 -2.36 -16.27 -2.70
CA PRO A 146 -2.90 -14.93 -2.55
C PRO A 146 -4.42 -14.88 -2.68
N LYS A 147 -5.08 -14.31 -1.66
CA LYS A 147 -6.47 -13.87 -1.75
C LYS A 147 -6.51 -12.41 -2.21
N TRP A 148 -6.67 -12.22 -3.51
CA TRP A 148 -6.65 -10.89 -4.12
C TRP A 148 -7.89 -10.04 -3.90
N THR A 149 -8.94 -10.58 -3.29
CA THR A 149 -10.24 -9.90 -3.21
C THR A 149 -10.14 -8.68 -2.30
N PRO A 150 -10.25 -7.45 -2.82
CA PRO A 150 -10.34 -6.26 -1.98
C PRO A 150 -11.69 -6.27 -1.26
N LEU A 151 -11.68 -5.91 0.02
CA LEU A 151 -12.89 -5.61 0.77
C LEU A 151 -13.08 -4.10 0.80
N ASN A 152 -13.93 -3.59 -0.08
CA ASN A 152 -14.20 -2.15 -0.19
C ASN A 152 -14.77 -1.60 1.10
N ARG A 153 -14.34 -0.40 1.49
CA ARG A 153 -14.76 0.20 2.76
C ARG A 153 -16.28 0.37 2.83
N GLY A 154 -16.86 -0.10 3.94
CA GLY A 154 -18.29 -0.03 4.23
C GLY A 154 -18.60 -0.56 5.63
N PRO A 155 -19.82 -0.34 6.16
CA PRO A 155 -20.21 -0.78 7.50
C PRO A 155 -20.02 -2.29 7.76
N GLU A 156 -20.19 -3.11 6.72
CA GLU A 156 -19.96 -4.55 6.75
C GLU A 156 -18.48 -4.93 6.87
N VAL A 157 -17.59 -4.10 6.32
CA VAL A 157 -16.13 -4.29 6.39
C VAL A 157 -15.56 -3.71 7.67
N ASP A 158 -16.18 -2.67 8.24
CA ASP A 158 -15.78 -2.11 9.54
C ASP A 158 -15.91 -3.12 10.69
N VAL A 159 -16.82 -4.10 10.56
CA VAL A 159 -16.97 -5.19 11.55
C VAL A 159 -16.10 -6.42 11.28
N ASN A 160 -15.30 -6.41 10.20
CA ASN A 160 -14.40 -7.50 9.83
C ASN A 160 -13.40 -7.81 10.98
N PRO A 161 -13.13 -9.09 11.28
CA PRO A 161 -12.23 -9.47 12.36
C PRO A 161 -10.82 -8.87 12.26
N TYR A 162 -10.21 -8.89 11.07
CA TYR A 162 -8.87 -8.34 10.82
C TYR A 162 -8.84 -6.83 10.97
N ARG A 163 -9.91 -6.14 10.57
CA ARG A 163 -10.08 -4.70 10.82
C ARG A 163 -10.12 -4.40 12.31
N LYS A 164 -10.90 -5.15 13.09
CA LYS A 164 -11.00 -4.99 14.54
C LYS A 164 -9.67 -5.27 15.24
N GLU A 165 -8.96 -6.31 14.82
CA GLU A 165 -7.64 -6.64 15.34
C GLU A 165 -6.63 -5.52 15.05
N TYR A 166 -6.57 -5.04 13.82
CA TYR A 166 -5.74 -3.89 13.42
C TYR A 166 -5.99 -2.66 14.31
N LEU A 167 -7.25 -2.29 14.54
CA LEU A 167 -7.60 -1.17 15.42
C LEU A 167 -7.24 -1.44 16.89
N GLY A 168 -7.36 -2.69 17.35
CA GLY A 168 -6.96 -3.10 18.69
C GLY A 168 -5.46 -2.94 18.94
N ILE A 169 -4.63 -3.43 18.02
CA ILE A 169 -3.15 -3.33 18.08
C ILE A 169 -2.70 -1.86 18.09
N ARG A 170 -3.31 -1.03 17.23
CA ARG A 170 -3.01 0.42 17.17
C ARG A 170 -3.32 1.14 18.47
N THR A 171 -4.46 0.83 19.08
CA THR A 171 -4.86 1.45 20.34
C THR A 171 -3.89 1.11 21.46
N GLN A 172 -3.43 -0.15 21.55
CA GLN A 172 -2.47 -0.57 22.57
C GLN A 172 -1.10 0.08 22.39
N SER A 173 -0.65 0.24 21.13
CA SER A 173 0.64 0.88 20.81
C SER A 173 0.66 2.38 21.08
N ALA A 174 -0.50 3.04 21.12
CA ALA A 174 -0.61 4.46 21.48
C ALA A 174 -0.55 4.71 23.00
N HIS A 175 -0.68 3.66 23.82
CA HIS A 175 -0.67 3.72 25.29
C HIS A 175 0.61 3.15 25.93
N ALA A 176 1.55 2.65 25.13
CA ALA A 176 2.87 2.19 25.56
C ALA A 176 3.92 3.29 25.37
#